data_AF-A0A832Z8R3-F1
#
_entry.id   AF-A0A832Z8R3-F1
#
_cell.length_a   1.000
_cell.length_b   1.000
_cell.length_c   1.000
_cell.angle_alpha   90.00
_cell.angle_beta   90.00
_cell.angle_gamma   90.00
#
_symmetry.space_group_name_H-M   'P 1'
#
loop_
_entity.id
_entity.type
_entity.pdbx_description
1 polymer ?
#
loop_
_entity_poly.entity_id
_entity_poly.type
_entity_poly.pdbx_seq_one_letter_code
_entity_poly.pdbx_strand_id
1 'polypeptide(L)'
;MGWPTIPYKPKNPGPSDQTLEEMLIDLERLNASGFLRIITHGGERGYHIKLVLDDKRLVSLYAWNDKFLQGKTTIFRSYGVWPLEAMEIDENKGDKVIAEGCYTLQNGLLALRLENSGYGINSKELVYRLKLARVREYASPKHGWSVRPEYYAIPQNRCIPNSSKKYL
;
A
#
# COMPACT_ATOMS: atom_id res chain seq x y z
N MET A 1 -2.68 -13.12 16.47
CA MET A 1 -1.55 -13.60 15.65
C MET A 1 -0.74 -12.37 15.24
N GLY A 2 0.60 -12.43 15.32
CA GLY A 2 1.45 -11.33 14.88
C GLY A 2 1.59 -11.27 13.36
N TRP A 3 1.86 -10.10 12.81
CA TRP A 3 2.18 -9.92 11.39
C TRP A 3 3.59 -10.42 11.08
N PRO A 4 3.88 -10.91 9.87
CA PRO A 4 5.27 -11.18 9.50
C PRO A 4 6.06 -9.86 9.48
N THR A 5 7.25 -9.86 10.07
CA THR A 5 8.11 -8.67 10.18
C THR A 5 9.46 -8.90 9.51
N ILE A 6 10.02 -7.82 8.96
CA ILE A 6 11.37 -7.81 8.43
C ILE A 6 12.33 -7.83 9.64
N PRO A 7 13.25 -8.79 9.73
CA PRO A 7 14.26 -8.78 10.78
C PRO A 7 15.21 -7.61 10.56
N TYR A 8 15.01 -6.53 11.31
CA TYR A 8 15.80 -5.31 11.18
C TYR A 8 16.06 -4.69 12.56
N LYS A 9 17.30 -4.27 12.80
CA LYS A 9 17.70 -3.56 14.00
C LYS A 9 17.96 -2.09 13.65
N PRO A 10 17.12 -1.15 14.09
CA PRO A 10 17.32 0.27 13.81
C PRO A 10 18.63 0.77 14.41
N LYS A 11 19.30 1.69 13.71
CA LYS A 11 20.47 2.37 14.25
C LYS A 11 20.09 3.34 15.37
N ASN A 12 18.93 3.98 15.27
CA ASN A 12 18.42 4.93 16.25
C ASN A 12 17.00 4.54 16.72
N PRO A 13 16.85 3.90 17.90
CA PRO A 13 15.56 3.53 18.48
C PRO A 13 14.93 4.69 19.25
N GLY A 14 14.82 5.87 18.63
CA GLY A 14 14.21 7.02 19.29
C GLY A 14 12.68 6.89 19.42
N PRO A 15 12.01 7.86 20.06
CA PRO A 15 10.57 7.81 20.27
C PRO A 15 9.81 7.76 18.94
N SER A 16 8.77 6.93 18.90
CA SER A 16 7.89 6.70 17.76
C SER A 16 6.47 6.50 18.24
N ASP A 17 5.48 6.87 17.43
CA ASP A 17 4.07 6.63 17.69
C ASP A 17 3.58 5.25 17.20
N GLN A 18 4.46 4.48 16.56
CA GLN A 18 4.23 3.10 16.17
C GLN A 18 5.27 2.18 16.80
N THR A 19 4.88 0.94 17.05
CA THR A 19 5.85 -0.09 17.42
C THR A 19 6.74 -0.46 16.24
N LEU A 20 7.93 -0.97 16.52
CA LEU A 20 8.84 -1.42 15.47
C LEU A 20 8.25 -2.52 14.59
N GLU A 21 7.44 -3.41 15.18
CA GLU A 21 6.74 -4.49 14.47
C GLU A 21 5.72 -3.95 13.46
N GLU A 22 4.94 -2.94 13.85
CA GLU A 22 3.97 -2.30 12.96
C GLU A 22 4.67 -1.58 11.80
N MET A 23 5.82 -0.96 12.07
CA MET A 23 6.62 -0.26 11.07
C MET A 23 7.29 -1.20 10.05
N LEU A 24 7.67 -2.40 10.46
CA LEU A 24 8.48 -3.36 9.70
C LEU A 24 7.70 -4.53 9.10
N ILE A 25 6.40 -4.39 8.89
CA ILE A 25 5.61 -5.45 8.27
C ILE A 25 6.22 -5.91 6.92
N ASP A 26 6.41 -7.23 6.78
CA ASP A 26 6.98 -7.87 5.61
C ASP A 26 5.87 -8.19 4.60
N LEU A 27 5.74 -7.34 3.58
CA LEU A 27 4.74 -7.48 2.53
C LEU A 27 5.04 -8.63 1.57
N GLU A 28 6.28 -9.17 1.55
CA GLU A 28 6.58 -10.37 0.77
C GLU A 28 6.02 -11.64 1.41
N ARG A 29 5.79 -11.62 2.73
CA ARG A 29 5.26 -12.76 3.50
C ARG A 29 3.84 -12.56 4.00
N LEU A 30 3.35 -11.32 4.02
CA LEU A 30 1.97 -11.02 4.42
C LEU A 30 1.00 -11.67 3.44
N ASN A 31 -0.01 -12.35 4.00
CA ASN A 31 -1.15 -12.86 3.26
C ASN A 31 -2.40 -12.15 3.77
N ALA A 32 -3.04 -11.38 2.92
CA ALA A 32 -4.23 -10.59 3.27
C ALA A 32 -5.08 -10.31 2.02
N SER A 33 -6.36 -10.08 2.21
CA SER A 33 -7.28 -9.65 1.17
C SER A 33 -8.38 -8.83 1.80
N GLY A 34 -8.88 -7.82 1.11
CA GLY A 34 -9.94 -6.99 1.64
C GLY A 34 -10.18 -5.75 0.80
N PHE A 35 -10.77 -4.74 1.43
CA PHE A 35 -11.02 -3.45 0.81
C PHE A 35 -9.71 -2.67 0.61
N LEU A 36 -9.62 -1.93 -0.49
CA LEU A 36 -8.57 -0.95 -0.73
C LEU A 36 -9.17 0.43 -1.01
N ARG A 37 -8.42 1.46 -0.63
CA ARG A 37 -8.67 2.84 -1.03
C ARG A 37 -7.36 3.53 -1.43
N ILE A 38 -7.38 4.24 -2.55
CA ILE A 38 -6.28 5.07 -3.04
C ILE A 38 -6.67 6.52 -2.88
N ILE A 39 -5.87 7.28 -2.15
CA ILE A 39 -6.12 8.69 -1.84
C ILE A 39 -4.89 9.54 -2.10
N THR A 40 -5.12 10.82 -2.37
CA THR A 40 -4.10 11.87 -2.34
C THR A 40 -4.46 12.83 -1.22
N HIS A 41 -3.49 13.23 -0.39
CA HIS A 41 -3.69 14.28 0.60
C HIS A 41 -3.38 15.66 0.04
N GLY A 42 -4.08 16.69 0.52
CA GLY A 42 -3.84 18.07 0.08
C GLY A 42 -2.38 18.50 0.24
N GLY A 43 -1.79 19.05 -0.83
CA GLY A 43 -0.39 19.50 -0.83
C GLY A 43 0.65 18.38 -1.01
N GLU A 44 0.26 17.10 -1.01
CA GLU A 44 1.15 15.99 -1.32
C GLU A 44 1.19 15.68 -2.82
N ARG A 45 2.33 15.18 -3.30
CA ARG A 45 2.54 14.83 -4.73
C ARG A 45 2.33 13.35 -5.05
N GLY A 46 1.95 12.55 -4.06
CA GLY A 46 1.88 11.10 -4.18
C GLY A 46 0.54 10.53 -3.72
N TYR A 47 0.46 9.21 -3.78
CA TYR A 47 -0.73 8.43 -3.52
C TYR A 47 -0.52 7.57 -2.29
N HIS A 48 -1.48 7.59 -1.38
CA HIS A 48 -1.58 6.62 -0.30
C HIS A 48 -2.53 5.51 -0.71
N ILE A 49 -2.03 4.28 -0.67
CA ILE A 49 -2.78 3.07 -0.94
C ILE A 49 -3.04 2.42 0.42
N LYS A 50 -4.28 2.47 0.88
CA LYS A 50 -4.73 1.89 2.15
C LYS A 50 -5.30 0.50 1.87
N LEU A 51 -4.76 -0.52 2.52
CA LEU A 51 -5.16 -1.92 2.37
C LEU A 51 -5.71 -2.40 3.71
N VAL A 52 -7.04 -2.56 3.81
CA VAL A 52 -7.70 -2.96 5.06
C VAL A 52 -7.33 -4.41 5.40
N LEU A 53 -6.80 -4.63 6.59
CA LEU A 53 -6.39 -5.96 7.09
C LEU A 53 -7.53 -6.66 7.82
N ASP A 54 -8.23 -5.91 8.67
CA ASP A 54 -9.30 -6.37 9.55
C ASP A 54 -10.23 -5.20 9.92
N ASP A 55 -11.11 -5.41 10.89
CA ASP A 55 -12.09 -4.42 11.36
C ASP A 55 -11.48 -3.20 12.06
N LYS A 56 -10.17 -3.21 12.34
CA LYS A 56 -9.49 -2.18 13.13
C LYS A 56 -8.23 -1.63 12.48
N ARG A 57 -7.67 -2.31 11.47
CA ARG A 57 -6.31 -2.04 11.00
C ARG A 57 -6.20 -2.06 9.49
N LEU A 58 -5.22 -1.32 8.99
CA LEU A 58 -4.84 -1.27 7.59
C LEU A 58 -3.31 -1.25 7.44
N VAL A 59 -2.83 -1.62 6.25
CA VAL A 59 -1.48 -1.26 5.78
C VAL A 59 -1.57 -0.03 4.92
N SER A 60 -0.72 0.97 5.17
CA SER A 60 -0.60 2.16 4.33
C SER A 60 0.66 2.08 3.48
N LEU A 61 0.51 2.12 2.16
CA LEU A 61 1.62 2.25 1.21
C LEU A 61 1.62 3.64 0.60
N TYR A 62 2.80 4.15 0.26
CA TYR A 62 2.95 5.42 -0.45
C TYR A 62 3.65 5.23 -1.78
N ALA A 63 3.06 5.78 -2.84
CA ALA A 63 3.61 5.85 -4.18
C ALA A 63 3.87 7.31 -4.56
N TRP A 64 5.10 7.65 -4.93
CA TRP A 64 5.52 9.03 -5.23
C TRP A 64 4.94 9.64 -6.50
N ASN A 65 4.39 8.82 -7.38
CA ASN A 65 3.86 9.22 -8.68
C ASN A 65 2.83 8.20 -9.16
N ASP A 66 2.17 8.54 -10.25
CA ASP A 66 1.11 7.77 -10.89
C ASP A 66 1.61 6.57 -11.72
N LYS A 67 2.92 6.27 -11.75
CA LYS A 67 3.46 5.15 -12.54
C LYS A 67 2.79 3.83 -12.20
N PHE A 68 2.39 3.62 -10.94
CA PHE A 68 1.71 2.41 -10.53
C PHE A 68 0.27 2.32 -11.07
N LEU A 69 -0.41 3.45 -11.29
CA LEU A 69 -1.72 3.47 -11.94
C LEU A 69 -1.60 3.14 -13.44
N GLN A 70 -0.43 3.36 -14.02
CA GLN A 70 -0.10 3.06 -15.41
C GLN A 70 0.46 1.64 -15.62
N GLY A 71 0.49 0.79 -14.59
CA GLY A 71 1.07 -0.56 -14.71
C GLY A 71 2.59 -0.56 -14.90
N LYS A 72 3.31 0.49 -14.45
CA LYS A 72 4.76 0.62 -14.59
C LYS A 72 5.47 0.33 -13.28
N THR A 73 6.73 -0.11 -13.39
CA THR A 73 7.59 -0.30 -12.21
C THR A 73 7.71 0.99 -11.40
N THR A 74 7.50 0.87 -10.09
CA THR A 74 7.66 1.98 -9.14
C THR A 74 8.21 1.48 -7.80
N ILE A 75 8.33 2.39 -6.83
CA ILE A 75 8.66 2.08 -5.44
C ILE A 75 7.45 2.39 -4.57
N PHE A 76 7.05 1.42 -3.75
CA PHE A 76 6.12 1.64 -2.65
C PHE A 76 6.89 1.74 -1.34
N ARG A 77 6.67 2.81 -0.59
CA ARG A 77 7.10 2.88 0.81
C ARG A 77 5.99 2.36 1.70
N SER A 78 6.27 1.37 2.54
CA SER A 78 5.33 0.94 3.57
C SER A 78 5.41 1.90 4.76
N TYR A 79 4.27 2.42 5.17
CA TYR A 79 4.05 3.14 6.43
C TYR A 79 3.60 2.19 7.54
N GLY A 80 3.65 0.87 7.30
CA GLY A 80 3.32 -0.11 8.30
C GLY A 80 1.82 -0.24 8.55
N VAL A 81 1.50 -0.83 9.70
CA VAL A 81 0.12 -1.04 10.16
C VAL A 81 -0.38 0.20 10.90
N TRP A 82 -1.55 0.68 10.51
CA TRP A 82 -2.23 1.83 11.13
C TRP A 82 -3.65 1.44 11.56
N PRO A 83 -4.23 2.19 12.53
CA PRO A 83 -5.65 2.12 12.82
C PRO A 83 -6.51 2.46 11.59
N LEU A 84 -7.70 1.89 11.49
CA LEU A 84 -8.61 2.04 10.35
C LEU A 84 -9.06 3.50 10.14
N GLU A 85 -9.09 4.29 11.21
CA GLU A 85 -9.36 5.73 11.23
C GLU A 85 -8.40 6.50 10.31
N ALA A 86 -7.21 5.97 10.01
CA ALA A 86 -6.29 6.55 9.03
C ALA A 86 -6.79 6.46 7.57
N MET A 87 -7.99 5.93 7.31
CA MET A 87 -8.71 6.03 6.03
C MET A 87 -9.61 7.27 5.91
N GLU A 88 -9.82 8.02 7.00
CA GLU A 88 -10.66 9.22 6.96
C GLU A 88 -10.14 10.24 5.94
N ILE A 89 -11.07 10.88 5.23
CA ILE A 89 -10.80 11.85 4.16
C ILE A 89 -11.35 13.19 4.59
N ASP A 90 -10.49 14.20 4.60
CA ASP A 90 -10.89 15.59 4.86
C ASP A 90 -10.80 16.41 3.58
N GLU A 91 -11.90 16.47 2.83
CA GLU A 91 -11.97 17.22 1.56
C GLU A 91 -11.67 18.71 1.75
N ASN A 92 -11.96 19.28 2.93
CA ASN A 92 -11.64 20.69 3.22
C ASN A 92 -10.14 20.93 3.31
N LYS A 93 -9.35 19.90 3.64
CA LYS A 93 -7.88 19.94 3.58
C LYS A 93 -7.33 19.62 2.20
N GLY A 94 -8.20 19.35 1.22
CA GLY A 94 -7.81 19.02 -0.15
C GLY A 94 -7.55 17.54 -0.41
N ASP A 95 -7.97 16.66 0.50
CA ASP A 95 -7.88 15.22 0.30
C ASP A 95 -8.84 14.76 -0.79
N LYS A 96 -8.44 13.75 -1.58
CA LYS A 96 -9.25 13.21 -2.67
C LYS A 96 -9.14 11.70 -2.74
N VAL A 97 -10.28 11.04 -2.90
CA VAL A 97 -10.34 9.63 -3.27
C VAL A 97 -10.07 9.51 -4.77
N ILE A 98 -9.08 8.71 -5.13
CA ILE A 98 -8.69 8.43 -6.52
C ILE A 98 -9.34 7.16 -7.02
N ALA A 99 -9.30 6.11 -6.20
CA ALA A 99 -9.95 4.85 -6.51
C ALA A 99 -10.28 4.04 -5.25
N GLU A 100 -11.28 3.16 -5.39
CA GLU A 100 -11.65 2.16 -4.39
C GLU A 100 -11.83 0.80 -5.05
N GLY A 101 -11.76 -0.26 -4.26
CA GLY A 101 -12.08 -1.61 -4.69
C GLY A 101 -11.53 -2.66 -3.74
N CYS A 102 -11.00 -3.75 -4.28
CA CYS A 102 -10.55 -4.90 -3.49
C CYS A 102 -9.11 -5.26 -3.82
N TYR A 103 -8.36 -5.74 -2.83
CA TYR A 103 -7.00 -6.22 -3.02
C TYR A 103 -6.84 -7.68 -2.60
N THR A 104 -5.79 -8.30 -3.13
CA THR A 104 -5.21 -9.54 -2.60
C THR A 104 -3.71 -9.37 -2.54
N LEU A 105 -3.12 -9.70 -1.40
CA LEU A 105 -1.69 -9.78 -1.19
C LEU A 105 -1.37 -11.20 -0.77
N GLN A 106 -0.60 -11.92 -1.59
CA GLN A 106 -0.20 -13.28 -1.28
C GLN A 106 1.21 -13.56 -1.77
N ASN A 107 2.08 -14.02 -0.86
CA ASN A 107 3.49 -14.33 -1.17
C ASN A 107 4.20 -13.20 -1.94
N GLY A 108 3.95 -11.94 -1.57
CA GLY A 108 4.51 -10.75 -2.23
C GLY A 108 3.92 -10.41 -3.59
N LEU A 109 2.80 -11.03 -4.00
CA LEU A 109 2.03 -10.63 -5.17
C LEU A 109 0.85 -9.78 -4.71
N LEU A 110 0.85 -8.49 -5.05
CA LEU A 110 -0.22 -7.54 -4.77
C LEU A 110 -1.09 -7.37 -6.03
N ALA A 111 -2.34 -7.80 -5.96
CA ALA A 111 -3.35 -7.53 -6.96
C ALA A 111 -4.32 -6.47 -6.42
N LEU A 112 -4.53 -5.40 -7.18
CA LEU A 112 -5.46 -4.31 -6.89
C LEU A 112 -6.55 -4.34 -7.97
N ARG A 113 -7.78 -4.64 -7.59
CA ARG A 113 -8.96 -4.54 -8.45
C ARG A 113 -9.69 -3.25 -8.12
N LEU A 114 -9.73 -2.34 -9.07
CA LEU A 114 -10.29 -1.00 -8.94
C LEU A 114 -11.72 -1.01 -9.51
N GLU A 115 -12.69 -0.71 -8.66
CA GLU A 115 -14.13 -0.78 -8.97
C GLU A 115 -14.71 0.62 -9.18
N ASN A 116 -14.35 1.57 -8.30
CA ASN A 116 -14.73 2.98 -8.39
C ASN A 116 -13.47 3.80 -8.64
N SER A 117 -13.09 4.01 -9.90
CA SER A 117 -11.90 4.78 -10.28
C SER A 117 -12.26 6.12 -10.91
N GLY A 118 -11.64 7.21 -10.45
CA GLY A 118 -11.68 8.52 -11.13
C GLY A 118 -10.87 8.57 -12.43
N TYR A 119 -10.89 9.73 -13.10
CA TYR A 119 -10.28 9.98 -14.41
C TYR A 119 -8.84 9.42 -14.57
N GLY A 120 -8.58 8.72 -15.67
CA GLY A 120 -7.22 8.38 -16.14
C GLY A 120 -6.67 7.01 -15.76
N ILE A 121 -7.45 6.13 -15.13
CA ILE A 121 -7.03 4.75 -14.82
C ILE A 121 -7.40 3.83 -16.00
N ASN A 122 -6.39 3.39 -16.74
CA ASN A 122 -6.58 2.59 -17.96
C ASN A 122 -6.81 1.08 -17.69
N SER A 123 -6.47 0.59 -16.50
CA SER A 123 -6.66 -0.82 -16.13
C SER A 123 -7.47 -0.94 -14.83
N LYS A 124 -8.54 -1.74 -14.88
CA LYS A 124 -9.34 -2.09 -13.70
C LYS A 124 -8.62 -3.07 -12.76
N GLU A 125 -7.52 -3.65 -13.20
CA GLU A 125 -6.71 -4.55 -12.38
C GLU A 125 -5.21 -4.25 -12.54
N LEU A 126 -4.52 -4.10 -11.42
CA LEU A 126 -3.09 -3.85 -11.36
C LEU A 126 -2.44 -4.93 -10.52
N VAL A 127 -1.46 -5.64 -11.10
CA VAL A 127 -0.79 -6.75 -10.42
C VAL A 127 0.70 -6.46 -10.32
N TYR A 128 1.23 -6.50 -9.10
CA TYR A 128 2.62 -6.20 -8.78
C TYR A 128 3.28 -7.31 -7.99
N ARG A 129 4.49 -7.69 -8.37
CA ARG A 129 5.41 -8.40 -7.47
C ARG A 129 6.13 -7.37 -6.62
N LEU A 130 5.96 -7.46 -5.30
CA LEU A 130 6.71 -6.67 -4.32
C LEU A 130 8.04 -7.35 -4.04
N LYS A 131 9.12 -6.58 -4.04
CA LYS A 131 10.47 -7.01 -3.65
C LYS A 131 11.09 -5.99 -2.72
N LEU A 132 11.50 -6.41 -1.52
CA LEU A 132 12.13 -5.50 -0.56
C LEU A 132 13.39 -4.89 -1.19
N ALA A 133 13.39 -3.57 -1.37
CA ALA A 133 14.51 -2.83 -1.93
C ALA A 133 15.50 -2.43 -0.83
N ARG A 134 14.97 -1.85 0.26
CA ARG A 134 15.74 -1.42 1.43
C ARG A 134 14.81 -1.09 2.59
N VAL A 135 15.40 -0.88 3.77
CA VAL A 135 14.73 -0.28 4.94
C VAL A 135 15.31 1.11 5.14
N ARG A 136 14.45 2.13 5.22
CA ARG A 136 14.85 3.53 5.40
C ARG A 136 14.58 3.98 6.83
N GLU A 137 15.57 4.57 7.48
CA GLU A 137 15.42 5.25 8.77
C GLU A 137 15.35 6.76 8.55
N TYR A 138 14.43 7.45 9.22
CA TYR A 138 14.38 8.91 9.26
C TYR A 138 13.57 9.42 10.47
N ALA A 139 13.81 10.67 10.86
CA ALA A 139 12.97 11.37 11.83
C ALA A 139 11.81 12.06 11.10
N SER A 140 10.59 11.56 11.31
CA SER A 140 9.36 12.20 10.86
C SER A 140 9.01 13.36 11.81
N PRO A 141 8.73 14.57 11.30
CA PRO A 141 8.24 15.67 12.13
C PRO A 141 6.93 15.32 12.87
N LYS A 142 6.11 14.42 12.30
CA LYS A 142 4.80 14.03 12.84
C LYS A 142 4.85 12.77 13.71
N HIS A 143 5.73 11.82 13.38
CA HIS A 143 5.69 10.44 13.89
C HIS A 143 6.95 10.05 14.68
N GLY A 144 7.87 10.99 14.89
CA GLY A 144 9.17 10.71 15.50
C GLY A 144 10.03 9.80 14.64
N TRP A 145 10.89 9.00 15.27
CA TRP A 145 11.76 8.08 14.55
C TRP A 145 10.95 7.00 13.83
N SER A 146 11.22 6.84 12.54
CA SER A 146 10.48 5.97 11.64
C SER A 146 11.43 5.06 10.87
N VAL A 147 11.04 3.79 10.79
CA VAL A 147 11.75 2.75 10.05
C VAL A 147 10.81 2.20 8.98
N ARG A 148 11.04 2.54 7.71
CA ARG A 148 10.07 2.29 6.64
C ARG A 148 10.68 1.38 5.57
N PRO A 149 10.15 0.16 5.38
CA PRO A 149 10.49 -0.67 4.23
C PRO A 149 10.08 -0.01 2.92
N GLU A 150 10.95 -0.05 1.92
CA GLU A 150 10.66 0.34 0.54
C GLU A 150 10.72 -0.91 -0.34
N TYR A 151 9.69 -1.09 -1.17
CA TYR A 151 9.55 -2.24 -2.06
C TYR A 151 9.56 -1.78 -3.51
N TYR A 152 10.31 -2.48 -4.38
CA TYR A 152 10.07 -2.42 -5.80
C TYR A 152 8.71 -3.07 -6.10
N ALA A 153 7.81 -2.32 -6.73
CA ALA A 153 6.56 -2.82 -7.27
C ALA A 153 6.77 -3.11 -8.75
N ILE A 154 6.99 -4.37 -9.09
CA ILE A 154 7.31 -4.81 -10.46
C ILE A 154 6.02 -5.31 -11.12
N PRO A 155 5.52 -4.64 -12.18
CA PRO A 155 4.27 -5.01 -12.82
C PRO A 155 4.37 -6.43 -13.36
N GLN A 156 3.34 -7.22 -13.11
CA GLN A 156 3.21 -8.54 -13.69
C GLN A 156 2.27 -8.41 -14.88
N ASN A 157 2.78 -8.73 -16.07
CA ASN A 157 1.95 -8.82 -17.27
C ASN A 157 0.98 -9.99 -17.10
N ARG A 158 -0.16 -9.76 -16.44
CA ARG A 158 -1.31 -10.63 -16.56
C ARG A 158 -2.31 -9.93 -17.49
N CYS A 159 -2.23 -10.29 -18.77
CA CYS A 159 -3.46 -10.61 -19.46
C CYS A 159 -4.08 -11.76 -18.65
N ILE A 160 -5.08 -11.46 -17.82
CA ILE A 160 -5.96 -12.53 -17.38
C ILE A 160 -6.66 -12.98 -18.67
N PRO A 161 -6.47 -14.22 -19.14
CA PRO A 161 -7.26 -14.70 -20.26
C PRO A 161 -8.71 -14.54 -19.83
N ASN A 162 -9.52 -13.87 -20.64
CA ASN A 162 -10.96 -13.86 -20.50
C ASN A 162 -11.39 -15.32 -20.31
N SER A 163 -11.68 -15.71 -19.07
CA SER A 163 -12.35 -16.96 -18.79
C SER A 163 -13.69 -16.82 -19.49
N SER A 164 -13.77 -17.54 -20.58
CA SER A 164 -14.77 -17.46 -21.60
C SER A 164 -16.15 -17.62 -20.96
N LYS A 165 -17.13 -16.93 -21.53
CA LYS A 165 -18.52 -17.40 -21.56
C LYS A 165 -18.56 -18.93 -21.56
N LYS A 166 -19.30 -19.52 -20.62
CA LYS A 166 -19.89 -20.88 -20.62
C LYS A 166 -20.42 -21.13 -19.20
N TYR A 167 -21.70 -21.38 -18.92
CA TYR A 167 -22.80 -21.91 -19.73
C TYR A 167 -24.13 -21.21 -19.39
N LEU A 168 -25.06 -21.36 -20.33
CA LEU A 168 -26.51 -21.19 -20.20
C LEU A 168 -27.07 -21.81 -18.91
#